data_AF-A0A7J7WXD4-F1
#
_entry.id   AF-A0A7J7WXD4-F1
#
_cell.length_a   1.000
_cell.length_b   1.000
_cell.length_c   1.000
_cell.angle_alpha   90.00
_cell.angle_beta   90.00
_cell.angle_gamma   90.00
#
_symmetry.space_group_name_H-M   'P 1'
#
loop_
_entity.id
_entity.type
_entity.pdbx_description
1 polymer ?
#
loop_
_entity_poly.entity_id
_entity_poly.type
_entity_poly.pdbx_seq_one_letter_code
_entity_poly.pdbx_strand_id
1 'polypeptide(L)'
;MAETVADTRRLITKPQNLNDAYGPPSNFLEIDVSNPLPGKAFLRQLPFRGDDGIFDDNFIEERKQGLEQFINKVAGHPLAQNERCLHMFLQDEIIDKSYTPSKIRHA
;
A
#
# COMPACT_ATOMS: atom_id res chain seq x y z
N MET A 1 6.56 21.14 -37.08
CA MET A 1 7.38 20.89 -35.88
C MET A 1 7.19 22.09 -34.96
N ALA A 2 6.47 21.92 -33.85
CA ALA A 2 6.21 23.01 -32.89
C ALA A 2 7.17 22.86 -31.72
N GLU A 3 8.02 23.86 -31.47
CA GLU A 3 8.90 23.91 -30.30
C GLU A 3 8.07 24.20 -29.04
N THR A 4 8.11 23.28 -28.08
CA THR A 4 7.53 23.50 -26.75
C THR A 4 8.54 24.22 -25.86
N VAL A 5 8.40 25.54 -25.76
CA VAL A 5 9.17 26.38 -24.83
C VAL A 5 8.82 25.97 -23.40
N ALA A 6 9.80 25.58 -22.59
CA ALA A 6 9.61 25.26 -21.18
C ALA A 6 9.15 26.52 -20.40
N ASP A 7 7.94 26.49 -19.86
CA ASP A 7 7.35 27.58 -19.08
C ASP A 7 8.03 27.63 -17.69
N THR A 8 9.07 28.45 -17.55
CA THR A 8 9.82 28.66 -16.30
C THR A 8 9.15 29.67 -15.37
N ARG A 9 7.83 29.81 -15.42
CA ARG A 9 7.09 30.63 -14.46
C ARG A 9 7.13 29.97 -13.08
N ARG A 10 7.66 30.68 -12.10
CA ARG A 10 7.59 30.34 -10.66
C ARG A 10 6.14 29.94 -10.34
N LEU A 11 5.92 28.68 -9.99
CA LEU A 11 4.64 28.22 -9.45
C LEU A 11 4.30 29.10 -8.24
N ILE A 12 3.12 29.73 -8.26
CA ILE A 12 2.62 30.50 -7.13
C ILE A 12 2.39 29.51 -6.00
N THR A 13 3.32 29.42 -5.05
CA THR A 13 3.15 28.59 -3.86
C THR A 13 2.10 29.25 -2.97
N LYS A 14 1.02 28.52 -2.67
CA LYS A 14 0.07 28.96 -1.65
C LYS A 14 0.84 29.10 -0.32
N PRO A 15 0.71 30.22 0.41
CA PRO A 15 1.40 30.42 1.67
C PRO A 15 1.06 29.27 2.62
N GLN A 16 2.09 28.57 3.09
CA GLN A 16 1.94 27.44 4.00
C GLN A 16 1.47 27.99 5.35
N ASN A 17 0.33 27.49 5.83
CA ASN A 17 -0.21 27.93 7.11
C ASN A 17 0.43 27.13 8.25
N LEU A 18 0.39 27.66 9.48
CA LEU A 18 0.96 26.98 10.66
C LEU A 18 0.36 25.58 10.89
N ASN A 19 -0.88 25.34 10.43
CA ASN A 19 -1.52 24.03 10.48
C ASN A 19 -0.88 23.00 9.52
N ASP A 20 -0.26 23.45 8.42
CA ASP A 20 0.41 22.58 7.44
C ASP A 20 1.80 22.13 7.94
N ALA A 21 2.42 22.91 8.83
CA ALA A 21 3.75 22.64 9.39
C ALA A 21 3.72 21.72 10.62
N TYR A 22 2.61 21.72 11.37
CA TYR A 22 2.47 20.99 12.64
C TYR A 22 1.26 20.05 12.69
N GLY A 23 0.47 19.99 11.61
CA GLY A 23 -0.58 18.98 11.47
C GLY A 23 0.04 17.59 11.37
N PRO A 24 -0.49 16.56 12.05
CA PRO A 24 -0.09 15.19 11.78
C PRO A 24 -0.28 14.94 10.27
N PRO A 25 0.72 14.38 9.57
CA PRO A 25 0.62 14.16 8.13
C PRO A 25 -0.65 13.36 7.86
N SER A 26 -1.56 13.96 7.10
CA SER A 26 -2.89 13.41 6.82
C SER A 26 -2.85 12.24 5.83
N ASN A 27 -1.85 11.35 5.98
CA ASN A 27 -1.74 10.08 5.27
C ASN A 27 -2.49 8.97 6.01
N PHE A 28 -3.71 9.26 6.49
CA PHE A 28 -4.63 8.22 6.92
C PHE A 28 -5.20 7.53 5.67
N LEU A 29 -4.37 6.71 5.01
CA LEU A 29 -4.84 5.65 4.14
C LEU A 29 -5.18 4.49 5.06
N GLU A 30 -6.42 4.45 5.53
CA GLU A 30 -7.00 3.26 6.14
C GLU A 30 -7.18 2.22 5.02
N ILE A 31 -6.32 1.19 5.01
CA ILE A 31 -6.28 0.18 3.94
C ILE A 31 -7.13 -1.03 4.37
N ASP A 32 -8.33 -1.11 3.83
CA ASP A 32 -9.20 -2.28 3.99
C ASP A 32 -8.74 -3.44 3.08
N VAL A 33 -8.26 -4.54 3.68
CA VAL A 33 -7.84 -5.74 2.94
C VAL A 33 -9.05 -6.67 2.73
N SER A 34 -9.56 -6.78 1.50
CA SER A 34 -10.77 -7.58 1.23
C SER A 34 -10.53 -9.00 0.70
N ASN A 35 -9.28 -9.40 0.35
CA ASN A 35 -9.03 -10.64 -0.38
C ASN A 35 -8.04 -11.60 0.34
N PRO A 36 -8.46 -12.81 0.74
CA PRO A 36 -7.59 -13.77 1.43
C PRO A 36 -6.60 -14.45 0.45
N LEU A 37 -5.29 -14.31 0.71
CA LEU A 37 -4.25 -14.98 -0.11
C LEU A 37 -3.99 -16.43 0.34
N PRO A 38 -4.11 -17.46 -0.51
CA PRO A 38 -3.73 -18.82 -0.12
C PRO A 38 -2.22 -18.93 0.11
N GLY A 39 -1.76 -19.50 1.24
CA GLY A 39 -0.33 -19.80 1.41
C GLY A 39 0.15 -20.09 2.85
N LYS A 40 -0.27 -19.32 3.85
CA LYS A 40 0.28 -19.43 5.23
C LYS A 40 -0.50 -20.34 6.18
N ALA A 41 -1.70 -20.77 5.78
CA ALA A 41 -2.57 -21.65 6.57
C ALA A 41 -2.73 -23.01 5.90
N PHE A 42 -1.61 -23.68 5.60
CA PHE A 42 -1.60 -24.99 4.93
C PHE A 42 -2.43 -26.04 5.67
N LEU A 43 -2.37 -26.04 7.01
CA LEU A 43 -3.19 -26.93 7.84
C LEU A 43 -4.70 -26.67 7.68
N ARG A 44 -5.10 -25.41 7.40
CA ARG A 44 -6.49 -25.05 7.10
C ARG A 44 -6.95 -25.44 5.69
N GLN A 45 -6.04 -25.95 4.85
CA GLN A 45 -6.36 -26.48 3.52
C GLN A 45 -6.51 -28.01 3.50
N LEU A 46 -6.28 -28.68 4.62
CA LEU A 46 -6.41 -30.14 4.70
C LEU A 46 -7.88 -30.57 4.57
N PRO A 47 -8.17 -31.66 3.86
CA PRO A 47 -9.51 -32.23 3.80
C PRO A 47 -9.93 -32.79 5.17
N PHE A 48 -11.25 -32.93 5.38
CA PHE A 48 -11.86 -33.49 6.60
C PHE A 48 -11.73 -32.64 7.87
N ARG A 49 -11.88 -31.32 7.73
CA ARG A 49 -12.03 -30.40 8.86
C ARG A 49 -13.51 -30.24 9.24
N GLY A 50 -13.77 -29.92 10.50
CA GLY A 50 -15.12 -29.58 11.01
C GLY A 50 -15.46 -28.09 10.87
N ASP A 51 -14.54 -27.30 10.30
CA ASP A 51 -14.69 -25.88 9.98
C ASP A 51 -14.52 -25.66 8.47
N ASP A 52 -14.88 -24.47 7.98
CA ASP A 52 -14.71 -24.08 6.57
C ASP A 52 -13.25 -23.78 6.19
N GLY A 53 -12.29 -24.15 7.06
CA GLY A 53 -10.86 -24.07 6.79
C GLY A 53 -10.39 -22.65 6.51
N ILE A 54 -9.89 -22.41 5.29
CA ILE A 54 -9.45 -21.08 4.83
C ILE A 54 -10.62 -20.15 4.48
N PHE A 55 -11.82 -20.69 4.34
CA PHE A 55 -13.05 -19.95 4.04
C PHE A 55 -13.87 -19.64 5.30
N ASP A 56 -13.38 -20.05 6.47
CA ASP A 56 -13.96 -19.70 7.77
C ASP A 56 -13.90 -18.19 8.01
N ASP A 57 -15.07 -17.55 8.23
CA ASP A 57 -15.19 -16.09 8.35
C ASP A 57 -14.32 -15.52 9.49
N ASN A 58 -14.25 -16.22 10.63
CA ASN A 58 -13.41 -15.80 11.75
C ASN A 58 -11.93 -15.75 11.37
N PHE A 59 -11.48 -16.73 10.58
CA PHE A 59 -10.11 -16.76 10.07
C PHE A 59 -9.83 -15.70 9.02
N ILE A 60 -10.80 -15.43 8.14
CA ILE A 60 -10.68 -14.36 7.16
C ILE A 60 -10.54 -13.01 7.88
N GLU A 61 -11.35 -12.77 8.92
CA GLU A 61 -11.36 -11.51 9.66
C GLU A 61 -10.09 -11.32 10.51
N GLU A 62 -9.65 -12.34 11.26
CA GLU A 62 -8.40 -12.30 12.03
C GLU A 62 -7.21 -12.01 11.10
N ARG A 63 -7.21 -12.64 9.93
CA ARG A 63 -6.17 -12.44 8.94
C ARG A 63 -6.24 -11.05 8.30
N LYS A 64 -7.44 -10.57 7.97
CA LYS A 64 -7.67 -9.22 7.44
C LYS A 64 -7.09 -8.19 8.39
N GLN A 65 -7.46 -8.25 9.66
CA GLN A 65 -6.98 -7.33 10.70
C GLN A 65 -5.45 -7.37 10.84
N GLY A 66 -4.85 -8.57 10.83
CA GLY A 66 -3.39 -8.71 10.88
C GLY A 66 -2.68 -8.12 9.65
N LEU A 67 -3.24 -8.32 8.46
CA LEU A 67 -2.70 -7.78 7.20
C LEU A 67 -2.83 -6.25 7.14
N GLU A 68 -3.95 -5.70 7.59
CA GLU A 68 -4.18 -4.27 7.70
C GLU A 68 -3.15 -3.61 8.64
N GLN A 69 -2.98 -4.15 9.85
CA GLN A 69 -1.97 -3.65 10.78
C GLN A 69 -0.56 -3.74 10.21
N PHE A 70 -0.26 -4.81 9.46
CA PHE A 70 1.02 -4.97 8.79
C PHE A 70 1.24 -3.91 7.71
N ILE A 71 0.29 -3.72 6.79
CA ILE A 71 0.47 -2.79 5.68
C ILE A 71 0.53 -1.34 6.17
N ASN A 72 -0.27 -0.97 7.19
CA ASN A 72 -0.22 0.37 7.77
C ASN A 72 1.15 0.66 8.40
N LYS A 73 1.75 -0.32 9.10
CA LYS A 73 3.12 -0.19 9.65
C LYS A 73 4.18 -0.10 8.55
N VAL A 74 4.07 -0.91 7.51
CA VAL A 74 5.02 -0.90 6.39
C VAL A 74 4.91 0.39 5.58
N ALA A 75 3.69 0.87 5.30
CA ALA A 75 3.45 2.10 4.56
C ALA A 75 3.94 3.35 5.32
N GLY A 76 3.92 3.33 6.65
CA GLY A 76 4.49 4.39 7.49
C GLY A 76 6.02 4.34 7.64
N HIS A 77 6.68 3.27 7.18
CA HIS A 77 8.11 3.08 7.42
C HIS A 77 8.97 3.82 6.38
N PRO A 78 9.88 4.74 6.78
CA PRO A 78 10.67 5.57 5.85
C PRO A 78 11.47 4.77 4.81
N LEU A 79 11.98 3.58 5.18
CA LEU A 79 12.69 2.73 4.21
C LEU A 79 11.76 2.05 3.21
N ALA A 80 10.54 1.70 3.61
CA ALA A 80 9.60 0.99 2.75
C ALA A 80 8.91 1.94 1.77
N GLN A 81 8.70 3.20 2.17
CA GLN A 81 8.23 4.28 1.28
C GLN A 81 9.16 4.53 0.09
N ASN A 82 10.45 4.22 0.23
CA ASN A 82 11.39 4.38 -0.85
C ASN A 82 11.33 3.24 -1.88
N GLU A 83 10.64 2.13 -1.59
CA GLU A 83 10.65 0.94 -2.46
C GLU A 83 9.48 0.95 -3.45
N ARG A 84 9.77 0.69 -4.73
CA ARG A 84 8.74 0.63 -5.79
C ARG A 84 7.67 -0.43 -5.53
N CYS A 85 8.02 -1.51 -4.83
CA CYS A 85 7.09 -2.60 -4.56
C CYS A 85 5.94 -2.18 -3.65
N LEU A 86 6.15 -1.26 -2.70
CA LEU A 86 5.09 -0.75 -1.85
C LEU A 86 4.08 0.04 -2.68
N HIS A 87 4.56 0.86 -3.62
CA HIS A 87 3.70 1.64 -4.50
C HIS A 87 2.93 0.76 -5.49
N MET A 88 3.60 -0.23 -6.10
CA MET A 88 2.94 -1.22 -6.95
C MET A 88 1.86 -2.00 -6.17
N PHE A 89 2.10 -2.30 -4.89
CA PHE A 89 1.10 -2.98 -4.05
C PHE A 89 -0.10 -2.10 -3.70
N LEU A 90 0.09 -0.79 -3.52
CA LEU A 90 -0.96 0.13 -3.06
C LEU A 90 -1.70 0.86 -4.19
N GLN A 91 -1.06 1.05 -5.34
CA GLN A 91 -1.55 1.90 -6.42
C GLN A 91 -2.03 1.09 -7.63
N ASP A 92 -1.39 -0.04 -7.92
CA ASP A 92 -1.72 -0.85 -9.09
C ASP A 92 -2.73 -1.94 -8.72
N GLU A 93 -3.73 -2.17 -9.59
CA GLU A 93 -4.74 -3.22 -9.38
C GLU A 93 -4.14 -4.64 -9.44
N ILE A 94 -3.06 -4.80 -10.23
CA ILE A 94 -2.38 -6.07 -10.45
C ILE A 94 -0.88 -5.87 -10.20
N ILE A 95 -0.34 -6.72 -9.33
CA ILE A 95 1.09 -6.73 -9.02
C ILE A 95 1.85 -7.44 -10.15
N ASP A 96 2.75 -6.72 -10.82
CA ASP A 96 3.70 -7.31 -11.75
C ASP A 96 4.78 -8.08 -10.98
N LYS A 97 4.76 -9.41 -11.11
CA LYS A 97 5.77 -10.29 -10.47
C LYS A 97 7.13 -10.22 -11.16
N SER A 98 7.20 -9.69 -12.38
CA SER A 98 8.42 -9.49 -13.15
C SER A 98 8.99 -8.07 -13.05
N TYR A 99 8.45 -7.25 -12.14
CA TYR A 99 8.91 -5.89 -11.94
C TYR A 99 10.40 -5.86 -11.58
N THR A 100 11.08 -4.78 -11.97
CA THR A 100 12.48 -4.57 -11.60
C THR A 100 12.56 -3.92 -10.21
N PRO A 101 13.19 -4.57 -9.21
CA PRO A 101 13.40 -3.98 -7.89
C PRO A 101 14.13 -2.65 -8.00
N SER A 102 13.50 -1.59 -7.50
CA SER A 102 14.02 -0.23 -7.63
C SER A 102 13.40 0.68 -6.58
N LYS A 103 14.11 1.78 -6.29
CA LYS A 103 13.59 2.83 -5.42
C LYS A 103 12.70 3.80 -6.20
N ILE A 104 11.74 4.41 -5.51
CA ILE A 104 10.97 5.54 -6.02
C ILE A 104 11.94 6.69 -6.29
N ARG A 105 11.92 7.18 -7.53
CA ARG A 105 12.64 8.40 -7.91
C ARG A 105 11.69 9.57 -7.66
N HIS A 106 11.99 10.41 -6.68
CA HIS A 106 11.36 11.72 -6.59
C HIS A 106 11.87 12.55 -7.77
N ALA A 107 11.01 12.83 -8.74
CA ALA A 107 11.27 13.79 -9.80
C ALA A 107 11.17 15.21 -9.28
#